data_AF-A0A5C8PRZ7-F1
#
_entry.id   AF-A0A5C8PRZ7-F1
#
_cell.length_a   1.000
_cell.length_b   1.000
_cell.length_c   1.000
_cell.angle_alpha   90.00
_cell.angle_beta   90.00
_cell.angle_gamma   90.00
#
_symmetry.space_group_name_H-M   'P 1'
#
loop_
_entity.id
_entity.type
_entity.pdbx_description
1 polymer ?
#
loop_
_entity_poly.entity_id
_entity_poly.type
_entity_poly.pdbx_seq_one_letter_code
_entity_poly.pdbx_strand_id
1 'polypeptide(L)'
;MYYGIALRMVAPSVHFTVRLSHEVHARACDSDRGYIRYLQRHISQILQRNLGTVPPFYFVVEADGPNDIEPHLHGGIGIASLSLRQQAKIRKLLRVAAGEFPDPKARRYQARLGQFTDLIGWSGYITKAFDPTQGEIDGRLVGVTARVASLARELYEEDRACLLALYAELASSET
;
A
#
# COMPACT_ATOMS: atom_id res chain seq x y z
N MET A 1 6.43 0.03 -7.63
CA MET A 1 7.06 -1.15 -8.23
C MET A 1 7.76 -2.03 -7.19
N TYR A 2 8.89 -1.60 -6.61
CA TYR A 2 9.71 -2.43 -5.71
C TYR A 2 8.98 -3.00 -4.48
N TYR A 3 8.06 -2.25 -3.85
CA TYR A 3 7.28 -2.79 -2.73
C TYR A 3 6.39 -3.99 -3.13
N GLY A 4 5.82 -3.97 -4.33
CA GLY A 4 5.03 -5.09 -4.84
C GLY A 4 5.87 -6.34 -5.11
N ILE A 5 7.06 -6.14 -5.67
CA ILE A 5 8.04 -7.22 -5.91
C ILE A 5 8.51 -7.79 -4.57
N ALA A 6 9.01 -6.93 -3.68
CA ALA A 6 9.48 -7.30 -2.35
C ALA A 6 8.42 -8.06 -1.55
N LEU A 7 7.16 -7.60 -1.58
CA LEU A 7 6.07 -8.30 -0.90
C LEU A 7 5.88 -9.73 -1.39
N ARG A 8 5.94 -9.96 -2.72
CA ARG A 8 5.79 -11.29 -3.32
C ARG A 8 6.96 -12.22 -3.03
N MET A 9 8.16 -11.67 -2.85
CA MET A 9 9.32 -12.44 -2.41
C MET A 9 9.20 -12.88 -0.94
N VAL A 10 8.48 -12.12 -0.11
CA VAL A 10 8.30 -12.43 1.31
C VAL A 10 7.14 -13.41 1.55
N ALA A 11 6.04 -13.32 0.80
CA ALA A 11 4.87 -14.15 1.00
C ALA A 11 3.96 -14.22 -0.25
N PRO A 12 3.12 -15.28 -0.38
CA PRO A 12 1.94 -15.22 -1.24
C PRO A 12 1.14 -13.96 -0.90
N SER A 13 0.74 -13.20 -1.91
CA SER A 13 0.12 -11.88 -1.67
C SER A 13 -1.00 -11.57 -2.65
N VAL A 14 -1.86 -10.67 -2.19
CA VAL A 14 -2.98 -10.11 -2.95
C VAL A 14 -2.87 -8.59 -2.93
N HIS A 15 -3.35 -7.94 -3.98
CA HIS A 15 -3.55 -6.51 -3.95
C HIS A 15 -4.85 -6.18 -3.22
N PHE A 16 -4.92 -4.99 -2.66
CA PHE A 16 -6.13 -4.47 -2.06
C PHE A 16 -6.39 -3.02 -2.42
N THR A 17 -7.67 -2.69 -2.42
CA THR A 17 -8.16 -1.31 -2.31
C THR A 17 -9.09 -1.24 -1.11
N VAL A 18 -8.94 -0.24 -0.26
CA VAL A 18 -9.85 -0.01 0.86
C VAL A 18 -10.14 1.48 1.07
N ARG A 19 -11.42 1.83 1.23
CA ARG A 19 -11.87 3.19 1.53
C ARG A 19 -11.88 3.44 3.02
N LEU A 20 -11.29 4.55 3.46
CA LEU A 20 -11.29 4.98 4.85
C LEU A 20 -12.63 5.62 5.20
N SER A 21 -13.13 5.34 6.40
CA SER A 21 -14.23 6.11 6.96
C SER A 21 -13.75 7.51 7.31
N HIS A 22 -14.70 8.45 7.34
CA HIS A 22 -14.47 9.81 7.79
C HIS A 22 -13.80 9.86 9.17
N GLU A 23 -14.22 8.99 10.10
CA GLU A 23 -13.64 8.92 11.44
C GLU A 23 -12.16 8.48 11.43
N VAL A 24 -11.81 7.44 10.66
CA VAL A 24 -10.42 6.98 10.58
C VAL A 24 -9.55 7.99 9.87
N HIS A 25 -10.08 8.63 8.82
CA HIS A 25 -9.42 9.71 8.11
C HIS A 25 -9.13 10.90 9.04
N ALA A 26 -10.14 11.42 9.75
CA ALA A 26 -9.99 12.53 10.68
C ALA A 26 -8.95 12.24 11.76
N ARG A 27 -9.01 11.06 12.40
CA ARG A 27 -8.01 10.65 13.40
C ARG A 27 -6.60 10.52 12.83
N ALA A 28 -6.47 10.18 11.55
CA ALA A 28 -5.18 10.13 10.88
C ALA A 28 -4.63 11.53 10.60
N CYS A 29 -5.48 12.48 10.19
CA CYS A 29 -5.12 13.89 10.01
C CYS A 29 -4.69 14.53 11.34
N ASP A 30 -5.40 14.25 12.42
CA ASP A 30 -5.13 14.81 13.76
C ASP A 30 -3.95 14.12 14.48
N SER A 31 -3.27 13.17 13.83
CA SER A 31 -2.23 12.40 14.50
C SER A 31 -0.88 13.13 14.52
N ASP A 32 -0.35 13.39 15.71
CA ASP A 32 1.01 13.91 15.93
C ASP A 32 2.13 13.03 15.31
N ARG A 33 1.82 11.78 14.95
CA ARG A 33 2.77 10.85 14.31
C ARG A 33 2.82 11.02 12.80
N GLY A 34 1.93 11.81 12.23
CA GLY A 34 1.67 11.93 10.80
C GLY A 34 0.71 10.86 10.28
N TYR A 35 -0.07 11.25 9.28
CA TYR A 35 -1.16 10.50 8.65
C TYR A 35 -0.82 9.03 8.35
N ILE A 36 0.30 8.83 7.64
CA ILE A 36 0.70 7.52 7.13
C ILE A 36 1.17 6.60 8.25
N ARG A 37 1.91 7.14 9.23
CA ARG A 37 2.36 6.35 10.39
C ARG A 37 1.18 5.96 11.27
N TYR A 38 0.19 6.83 11.42
CA TYR A 38 -1.05 6.50 12.11
C TYR A 38 -1.75 5.31 11.43
N LEU A 39 -2.04 5.42 10.12
CA LEU A 39 -2.73 4.38 9.37
C LEU A 39 -1.96 3.05 9.39
N GLN A 40 -0.65 3.10 9.15
CA GLN A 40 0.21 1.93 9.22
C GLN A 40 0.09 1.24 10.58
N ARG A 41 0.26 2.00 11.68
CA ARG A 41 0.17 1.46 13.04
C ARG A 41 -1.22 0.91 13.32
N HIS A 42 -2.27 1.62 12.91
CA HIS A 42 -3.65 1.22 13.13
C HIS A 42 -3.97 -0.11 12.43
N ILE A 43 -3.63 -0.22 11.14
CA ILE A 43 -3.77 -1.46 10.36
C ILE A 43 -2.96 -2.59 10.99
N SER A 44 -1.67 -2.35 11.33
CA SER A 44 -0.83 -3.34 11.99
C SER A 44 -1.43 -3.84 13.30
N GLN A 45 -1.99 -2.96 14.13
CA GLN A 45 -2.63 -3.34 15.40
C GLN A 45 -3.86 -4.22 15.18
N ILE A 46 -4.73 -3.88 14.22
CA ILE A 46 -5.91 -4.69 13.90
C ILE A 46 -5.51 -6.07 13.39
N LEU A 47 -4.52 -6.12 12.49
CA LEU A 47 -4.04 -7.39 11.95
C LEU A 47 -3.36 -8.24 13.04
N GLN A 48 -2.49 -7.65 13.85
CA GLN A 48 -1.83 -8.33 14.97
C GLN A 48 -2.84 -8.95 15.94
N ARG A 49 -3.86 -8.18 16.36
CA ARG A 49 -4.89 -8.63 17.30
C ARG A 49 -5.70 -9.82 16.77
N ASN A 50 -5.94 -9.89 15.46
CA ASN A 50 -6.83 -10.88 14.85
C ASN A 50 -6.11 -12.07 14.19
N LEU A 51 -4.82 -11.93 13.91
CA LEU A 51 -4.00 -12.94 13.24
C LEU A 51 -2.86 -13.47 14.13
N GLY A 52 -2.58 -12.84 15.26
CA GLY A 52 -1.43 -13.18 16.13
C GLY A 52 -0.08 -12.71 15.59
N THR A 53 -0.05 -12.17 14.37
CA THR A 53 1.14 -11.60 13.73
C THR A 53 0.73 -10.48 12.76
N VAL A 54 1.65 -9.56 12.46
CA VAL A 54 1.46 -8.56 11.40
C VAL A 54 1.94 -9.15 10.08
N PRO A 55 1.03 -9.47 9.13
CA PRO A 55 1.46 -9.88 7.80
C PRO A 55 2.25 -8.75 7.13
N PRO A 56 3.18 -9.05 6.22
CA PRO A 56 3.86 -8.01 5.45
C PRO A 56 2.83 -7.28 4.57
N PHE A 57 2.90 -5.95 4.52
CA PHE A 57 2.03 -5.17 3.64
C PHE A 57 2.68 -3.84 3.27
N TYR A 58 2.17 -3.26 2.19
CA TYR A 58 2.37 -1.86 1.85
C TYR A 58 1.05 -1.26 1.36
N PHE A 59 0.92 0.05 1.45
CA PHE A 59 -0.16 0.81 0.84
C PHE A 59 0.34 2.19 0.42
N VAL A 60 -0.35 2.75 -0.55
CA VAL A 60 -0.34 4.17 -0.87
C VAL A 60 -1.68 4.79 -0.50
N VAL A 61 -1.70 6.09 -0.29
CA VAL A 61 -2.94 6.86 -0.18
C VAL A 61 -3.22 7.50 -1.53
N GLU A 62 -4.41 7.25 -2.07
CA GLU A 62 -4.98 7.94 -3.22
C GLU A 62 -6.07 8.89 -2.68
N ALA A 63 -5.91 10.18 -2.96
CA ALA A 63 -6.88 11.22 -2.67
C ALA A 63 -7.27 11.85 -4.01
N ASP A 64 -8.48 11.54 -4.49
CA ASP A 64 -8.95 11.97 -5.81
C ASP A 64 -9.46 13.42 -5.76
N GLY A 65 -8.53 14.38 -5.65
CA GLY A 65 -8.81 15.80 -5.77
C GLY A 65 -9.66 16.43 -4.64
N PRO A 66 -9.94 17.73 -4.74
CA PRO A 66 -10.52 18.52 -3.64
C PRO A 66 -11.99 18.20 -3.29
N ASN A 67 -12.65 17.30 -4.03
CA ASN A 67 -14.07 16.97 -3.86
C ASN A 67 -14.32 15.53 -3.40
N ASP A 68 -13.29 14.67 -3.32
CA ASP A 68 -13.49 13.30 -2.84
C ASP A 68 -13.26 13.24 -1.33
N ILE A 69 -14.32 12.91 -0.60
CA ILE A 69 -14.41 13.03 0.86
C ILE A 69 -13.75 11.83 1.57
N GLU A 70 -13.44 10.75 0.83
CA GLU A 70 -12.99 9.47 1.38
C GLU A 70 -11.70 8.98 0.72
N PRO A 71 -10.52 9.21 1.32
CA PRO A 71 -9.28 8.69 0.77
C PRO A 71 -9.26 7.16 0.70
N HIS A 72 -8.64 6.66 -0.36
CA HIS A 72 -8.51 5.24 -0.65
C HIS A 72 -7.08 4.77 -0.38
N LEU A 73 -6.95 3.56 0.15
CA LEU A 73 -5.66 2.89 0.27
C LEU A 73 -5.51 1.84 -0.83
N HIS A 74 -4.47 1.96 -1.62
CA HIS A 74 -4.10 0.97 -2.65
C HIS A 74 -2.81 0.28 -2.25
N GLY A 75 -2.80 -1.05 -2.24
CA GLY A 75 -1.65 -1.73 -1.67
C GLY A 75 -1.59 -3.22 -1.95
N GLY A 76 -0.68 -3.87 -1.22
CA GLY A 76 -0.52 -5.31 -1.22
C GLY A 76 -0.39 -5.83 0.20
N ILE A 77 -0.92 -7.02 0.45
CA ILE A 77 -0.79 -7.72 1.73
C ILE A 77 -0.41 -9.18 1.50
N GLY A 78 0.57 -9.64 2.28
CA GLY A 78 0.98 -11.03 2.33
C GLY A 78 -0.02 -11.85 3.14
N ILE A 79 -0.34 -13.03 2.65
CA ILE A 79 -1.32 -13.93 3.26
C ILE A 79 -0.76 -15.34 3.32
N ALA A 80 -1.12 -16.09 4.37
CA ALA A 80 -0.61 -17.44 4.59
C ALA A 80 -1.01 -18.42 3.47
N SER A 81 -2.19 -18.21 2.86
CA SER A 81 -2.62 -18.96 1.67
C SER A 81 -3.54 -18.13 0.81
N LEU A 82 -3.57 -18.42 -0.49
CA LEU A 82 -4.46 -17.79 -1.48
C LEU A 82 -5.90 -18.32 -1.42
N SER A 83 -6.29 -19.07 -0.37
CA SER A 83 -7.64 -19.59 -0.23
C SER A 83 -8.69 -18.47 -0.12
N LEU A 84 -9.88 -18.71 -0.66
CA LEU A 84 -11.01 -17.76 -0.58
C LEU A 84 -11.38 -17.41 0.87
N ARG A 85 -11.26 -18.39 1.79
CA ARG A 85 -11.49 -18.17 3.22
C ARG A 85 -10.50 -17.18 3.82
N GLN A 86 -9.21 -17.33 3.50
CA GLN A 86 -8.18 -16.42 4.00
C GLN A 86 -8.35 -15.02 3.40
N GLN A 87 -8.64 -14.93 2.10
CA GLN A 87 -8.92 -13.64 1.44
C GLN A 87 -10.14 -12.96 2.07
N ALA A 88 -11.24 -13.67 2.30
CA ALA A 88 -12.42 -13.13 2.96
C ALA A 88 -12.11 -12.62 4.39
N LYS A 89 -11.29 -13.36 5.15
CA LYS A 89 -10.81 -12.94 6.48
C LYS A 89 -10.03 -11.62 6.40
N ILE A 90 -9.06 -11.53 5.49
CA ILE A 90 -8.24 -10.31 5.31
C ILE A 90 -9.10 -9.14 4.86
N ARG A 91 -10.00 -9.34 3.89
CA ARG A 91 -10.94 -8.30 3.43
C ARG A 91 -11.78 -7.75 4.59
N LYS A 92 -12.27 -8.62 5.47
CA LYS A 92 -13.01 -8.18 6.67
C LYS A 92 -12.13 -7.34 7.60
N LEU A 93 -10.89 -7.79 7.87
CA LEU A 93 -9.97 -7.06 8.75
C LEU A 93 -9.56 -5.70 8.18
N LEU A 94 -9.38 -5.59 6.87
CA LEU A 94 -9.12 -4.31 6.21
C LEU A 94 -10.31 -3.35 6.36
N ARG A 95 -11.55 -3.82 6.25
CA ARG A 95 -12.73 -2.97 6.55
C ARG A 95 -12.76 -2.50 8.00
N VAL A 96 -12.47 -3.40 8.94
CA VAL A 96 -12.40 -3.04 10.36
C VAL A 96 -11.33 -1.98 10.60
N ALA A 97 -10.14 -2.13 10.03
CA ALA A 97 -9.06 -1.16 10.13
C ALA A 97 -9.37 0.17 9.43
N ALA A 98 -10.21 0.15 8.40
CA ALA A 98 -10.62 1.35 7.69
C ALA A 98 -11.83 2.05 8.33
N GLY A 99 -12.35 1.54 9.45
CA GLY A 99 -13.62 1.99 10.02
C GLY A 99 -14.79 1.45 9.20
N GLU A 100 -15.33 0.29 9.60
CA GLU A 100 -16.33 -0.41 8.79
C GLU A 100 -17.58 0.46 8.55
N PHE A 101 -17.99 0.59 7.29
CA PHE A 101 -19.15 1.42 6.96
C PHE A 101 -20.44 0.83 7.56
N PRO A 102 -21.31 1.68 8.14
CA PRO A 102 -22.53 1.22 8.78
C PRO A 102 -23.52 0.67 7.74
N ASP A 103 -23.61 1.30 6.57
CA ASP A 103 -24.48 0.86 5.49
C ASP A 103 -23.97 -0.45 4.85
N PRO A 104 -24.76 -1.54 4.84
CA PRO A 104 -24.36 -2.81 4.25
C PRO A 104 -24.02 -2.73 2.76
N LYS A 105 -24.67 -1.86 1.98
CA LYS A 105 -24.39 -1.72 0.55
C LYS A 105 -23.03 -1.07 0.34
N ALA A 106 -22.73 0.02 1.03
CA ALA A 106 -21.43 0.69 0.99
C ALA A 106 -20.31 -0.21 1.53
N ARG A 107 -20.55 -0.92 2.64
CA ARG A 107 -19.61 -1.90 3.23
C ARG A 107 -19.18 -2.99 2.25
N ARG A 108 -20.05 -3.42 1.33
CA ARG A 108 -19.69 -4.40 0.29
C ARG A 108 -18.60 -3.86 -0.63
N TYR A 109 -18.58 -2.56 -0.90
CA TYR A 109 -17.63 -1.94 -1.82
C TYR A 109 -16.43 -1.31 -1.12
N GLN A 110 -16.48 -1.17 0.21
CA GLN A 110 -15.43 -0.54 1.02
C GLN A 110 -14.05 -1.19 0.84
N ALA A 111 -13.97 -2.52 0.77
CA ALA A 111 -12.70 -3.23 0.57
C ALA A 111 -12.80 -4.23 -0.58
N ARG A 112 -11.78 -4.26 -1.43
CA ARG A 112 -11.62 -5.22 -2.53
C ARG A 112 -10.24 -5.88 -2.43
N LEU A 113 -10.20 -7.16 -2.76
CA LEU A 113 -8.96 -7.92 -2.92
C LEU A 113 -8.93 -8.47 -4.34
N GLY A 114 -7.74 -8.57 -4.91
CA GLY A 114 -7.52 -9.25 -6.18
C GLY A 114 -6.11 -9.81 -6.28
N GLN A 115 -5.88 -10.63 -7.31
CA GLN A 115 -4.56 -11.17 -7.60
C GLN A 115 -3.72 -10.13 -8.34
N PHE A 116 -2.41 -10.13 -8.09
CA PHE A 116 -1.48 -9.35 -8.91
C PHE A 116 -1.37 -10.00 -10.31
N THR A 117 -2.23 -9.57 -11.23
CA THR A 117 -2.20 -10.02 -12.63
C THR A 117 -1.16 -9.23 -13.45
N ASP A 118 -0.95 -7.96 -13.10
CA ASP A 118 0.06 -7.09 -13.70
C ASP A 118 0.68 -6.18 -12.62
N LEU A 119 1.91 -6.48 -12.19
CA LEU A 119 2.63 -5.68 -11.20
C LEU A 119 3.08 -4.32 -11.73
N ILE A 120 3.38 -4.24 -13.03
CA ILE A 120 3.90 -3.02 -13.67
C ILE A 120 2.74 -2.06 -13.87
N GLY A 121 1.63 -2.52 -14.46
CA GLY A 121 0.41 -1.73 -14.60
C GLY A 121 -0.19 -1.31 -13.26
N TRP A 122 -0.19 -2.20 -12.25
CA TRP A 122 -0.65 -1.87 -10.90
C TRP A 122 0.25 -0.82 -10.22
N SER A 123 1.56 -0.94 -10.39
CA SER A 123 2.51 0.05 -9.87
C SER A 123 2.34 1.40 -10.55
N GLY A 124 2.17 1.41 -11.88
CA GLY A 124 1.92 2.61 -12.66
C GLY A 124 0.60 3.28 -12.28
N TYR A 125 -0.47 2.51 -12.08
CA TYR A 125 -1.76 3.00 -11.61
C TYR A 125 -1.63 3.72 -10.26
N ILE A 126 -1.00 3.07 -9.28
CA ILE A 126 -0.76 3.62 -7.94
C ILE A 126 0.09 4.89 -7.98
N THR A 127 1.01 5.02 -8.94
CA THR A 127 1.86 6.21 -9.08
C THR A 127 1.20 7.35 -9.85
N LYS A 128 0.07 7.15 -10.55
CA LYS A 128 -0.64 8.24 -11.24
C LYS A 128 -1.21 9.29 -10.29
N ALA A 129 -1.54 8.89 -9.06
CA ALA A 129 -1.99 9.79 -8.00
C ALA A 129 -0.85 10.63 -7.38
N PHE A 130 0.42 10.36 -7.75
CA PHE A 130 1.54 11.22 -7.38
C PHE A 130 1.67 12.33 -8.42
N ASP A 131 0.77 13.31 -8.36
CA ASP A 131 1.07 14.62 -8.91
C ASP A 131 1.86 15.41 -7.86
N PRO A 132 3.18 15.58 -7.99
CA PRO A 132 3.97 16.36 -7.04
C PRO A 132 3.57 17.85 -7.00
N THR A 133 2.66 18.29 -7.88
CA THR A 133 2.13 19.66 -7.94
C THR A 133 0.77 19.83 -7.27
N GLN A 134 0.08 18.75 -6.89
CA GLN A 134 -1.17 18.83 -6.11
C GLN A 134 -0.84 18.76 -4.61
N GLY A 135 -0.98 19.91 -3.95
CA GLY A 135 -0.62 20.09 -2.55
C GLY A 135 -1.46 19.28 -1.55
N GLU A 136 -0.84 19.09 -0.38
CA GLU A 136 -1.44 18.74 0.91
C GLU A 136 -1.85 17.29 1.16
N ILE A 137 -0.88 16.38 1.08
CA ILE A 137 -0.70 15.40 2.17
C ILE A 137 0.76 15.51 2.59
N ASP A 138 0.99 16.16 3.73
CA ASP A 138 2.33 16.35 4.27
C ASP A 138 2.86 15.00 4.79
N GLY A 139 3.78 14.39 4.02
CA GLY A 139 4.46 13.16 4.39
C GLY A 139 4.39 12.06 3.33
N ARG A 140 5.41 11.19 3.36
CA ARG A 140 5.58 10.01 2.49
C ARG A 140 4.25 9.25 2.33
N LEU A 141 3.61 9.36 1.16
CA LEU A 141 2.30 8.76 0.82
C LEU A 141 2.23 7.23 0.92
N VAL A 142 3.31 6.57 1.33
CA VAL A 142 3.47 5.12 1.36
C VAL A 142 3.68 4.62 2.78
N GLY A 143 2.79 3.77 3.27
CA GLY A 143 2.98 2.99 4.48
C GLY A 143 3.43 1.57 4.14
N VAL A 144 4.46 1.05 4.82
CA VAL A 144 5.05 -0.26 4.50
C VAL A 144 5.68 -0.94 5.70
N THR A 145 5.50 -2.26 5.84
CA THR A 145 6.15 -3.03 6.92
C THR A 145 7.67 -3.13 6.72
N ALA A 146 8.43 -3.18 7.82
CA ALA A 146 9.89 -3.06 7.81
C ALA A 146 10.59 -4.05 6.85
N ARG A 147 10.18 -5.32 6.85
CA ARG A 147 10.79 -6.34 5.97
C ARG A 147 10.58 -6.05 4.49
N VAL A 148 9.37 -5.61 4.11
CA VAL A 148 9.08 -5.22 2.72
C VAL A 148 9.86 -3.95 2.35
N ALA A 149 10.01 -3.02 3.30
CA ALA A 149 10.76 -1.80 3.08
C ALA A 149 12.27 -2.04 2.85
N SER A 150 12.90 -2.91 3.63
CA SER A 150 14.32 -3.28 3.47
C SER A 150 14.55 -3.89 2.10
N LEU A 151 13.79 -4.94 1.77
CA LEU A 151 13.98 -5.66 0.50
C LEU A 151 13.67 -4.79 -0.71
N ALA A 152 12.64 -3.92 -0.63
CA ALA A 152 12.36 -2.99 -1.72
C ALA A 152 13.49 -1.96 -1.93
N ARG A 153 14.17 -1.56 -0.85
CA ARG A 153 15.34 -0.68 -0.95
C ARG A 153 16.53 -1.41 -1.57
N GLU A 154 16.81 -2.63 -1.14
CA GLU A 154 17.87 -3.47 -1.70
C GLU A 154 17.69 -3.62 -3.22
N LEU A 155 16.50 -4.04 -3.66
CA LEU A 155 16.16 -4.17 -5.09
C LEU A 155 16.31 -2.86 -5.88
N TYR A 156 15.93 -1.73 -5.29
CA TYR A 156 16.09 -0.42 -5.93
C TYR A 156 17.56 -0.03 -6.09
N GLU A 157 18.38 -0.23 -5.06
CA GLU A 157 19.81 0.11 -5.12
C GLU A 157 20.57 -0.79 -6.09
N GLU A 158 20.20 -2.08 -6.17
CA GLU A 158 20.73 -3.02 -7.17
C GLU A 158 20.41 -2.58 -8.60
N ASP A 159 19.13 -2.31 -8.90
CA ASP A 159 18.71 -1.83 -10.22
C ASP A 159 19.37 -0.48 -10.56
N ARG A 160 19.44 0.44 -9.60
CA ARG A 160 20.09 1.75 -9.78
C ARG A 160 21.57 1.61 -10.10
N ALA A 161 22.29 0.73 -9.41
CA ALA A 161 23.71 0.48 -9.67
C ALA A 161 23.93 -0.10 -11.07
N CYS A 162 23.11 -1.07 -11.48
CA CYS A 162 23.16 -1.65 -12.83
C CYS A 162 22.91 -0.59 -13.92
N LEU A 163 21.88 0.26 -13.74
CA LEU A 163 21.58 1.32 -14.69
C LEU A 163 22.71 2.36 -14.79
N LEU A 164 23.29 2.77 -13.66
CA LEU A 164 24.40 3.72 -13.65
C LEU A 164 25.64 3.16 -14.35
N ALA A 165 25.94 1.85 -14.17
CA ALA A 165 27.02 1.20 -14.87
C ALA A 165 26.78 1.19 -16.40
N LEU A 166 25.57 0.82 -16.84
CA LEU A 166 25.19 0.83 -18.26
C LEU A 166 25.30 2.24 -18.88
N TYR A 167 24.86 3.28 -18.16
CA TYR A 167 25.00 4.66 -18.64
C TYR A 167 26.47 5.08 -18.76
N ALA A 168 27.33 4.66 -17.84
CA ALA A 168 28.76 4.96 -17.92
C ALA A 168 29.44 4.26 -19.11
N GLU A 169 29.05 3.01 -19.40
CA GLU A 169 29.54 2.25 -20.56
C GLU A 169 29.10 2.91 -21.88
N LEU A 170 27.82 3.28 -21.99
CA LEU A 170 27.29 3.97 -23.18
C LEU A 170 28.00 5.31 -23.42
N ALA A 171 28.16 6.12 -22.37
CA ALA A 171 28.86 7.40 -22.46
C ALA A 171 30.34 7.26 -22.86
N SER A 172 30.98 6.14 -22.50
CA SER A 172 32.38 5.85 -22.88
C SER A 172 32.53 5.27 -24.29
N SER A 173 31.44 4.77 -24.89
CA SER A 173 31.42 4.23 -26.26
C SER A 173 31.18 5.28 -27.35
N GLU A 174 30.82 6.50 -26.95
CA GLU A 174 30.58 7.65 -27.83
C GLU A 174 31.77 8.62 -27.90
N THR A 175 32.86 8.35 -27.16
CA THR A 175 34.12 9.12 -27.15
C THR A 175 35.27 8.33 -27.77
#